data_AF-A0A4Q1FN52-F1
#
_entry.id   AF-A0A4Q1FN52-F1
#
_cell.length_a   1.000
_cell.length_b   1.000
_cell.length_c   1.000
_cell.angle_alpha   90.00
_cell.angle_beta   90.00
_cell.angle_gamma   90.00
#
_symmetry.space_group_name_H-M   'P 1'
#
loop_
_entity.id
_entity.type
_entity.pdbx_description
1 polymer ?
#
loop_
_entity_poly.entity_id
_entity_poly.type
_entity_poly.pdbx_seq_one_letter_code
_entity_poly.pdbx_strand_id
1 'polypeptide(L)'
;MKKIIIPVGMLLISHLANAQLTPTENYIQSKSYLDYNGSTASKTSETVQYFDGLGRPKQVVNVKASPQGKDVVTHIEYDPFGRQVKDYLPVP
;
A
#
# COMPACT_ATOMS: atom_id res chain seq x y z
N MET A 1 -6.74 -37.52 -18.98
CA MET A 1 -5.58 -37.04 -18.18
C MET A 1 -5.04 -35.69 -18.66
N LYS A 2 -4.76 -35.49 -19.96
CA LYS A 2 -4.23 -34.21 -20.49
C LYS A 2 -5.07 -32.96 -20.17
N LYS A 3 -6.40 -33.10 -20.05
CA LYS A 3 -7.33 -31.99 -19.72
C LYS A 3 -7.21 -31.46 -18.28
N ILE A 4 -6.59 -32.21 -17.36
CA ILE A 4 -6.38 -31.80 -15.96
C ILE A 4 -5.03 -31.08 -15.80
N ILE A 5 -4.08 -31.30 -16.72
CA ILE A 5 -2.73 -30.73 -16.65
C ILE A 5 -2.76 -29.20 -16.80
N ILE A 6 -3.64 -28.68 -17.67
CA ILE A 6 -3.75 -27.24 -17.94
C ILE A 6 -4.25 -26.46 -16.70
N PRO A 7 -5.38 -26.82 -16.05
CA PRO A 7 -5.82 -26.10 -14.86
C PRO A 7 -4.87 -26.27 -13.68
N VAL A 8 -4.25 -27.45 -13.50
CA VAL A 8 -3.25 -27.68 -12.44
C VAL A 8 -1.98 -26.87 -12.67
N GLY A 9 -1.53 -26.75 -13.92
CA GLY A 9 -0.39 -25.91 -14.29
C GLY A 9 -0.64 -24.43 -14.01
N MET A 10 -1.83 -23.91 -14.34
CA MET A 10 -2.20 -22.52 -14.00
C MET A 10 -2.21 -22.25 -12.50
N LEU A 11 -2.68 -23.21 -11.70
CA LEU A 11 -2.77 -23.08 -10.23
C LEU A 11 -1.38 -23.11 -9.55
N LEU A 12 -0.39 -23.76 -10.17
CA LEU A 12 1.00 -23.75 -9.68
C LEU A 12 1.74 -22.46 -10.05
N ILE A 13 1.42 -21.84 -11.19
CA ILE A 13 2.06 -20.58 -11.64
C ILE A 13 1.66 -19.38 -10.77
N SER A 14 0.42 -19.36 -10.24
CA SER A 14 -0.03 -18.28 -9.34
C SER A 14 0.75 -18.20 -8.03
N HIS A 15 1.37 -19.29 -7.57
CA HIS A 15 2.19 -19.32 -6.35
C HIS A 15 3.60 -18.73 -6.54
N LEU A 16 4.03 -18.45 -7.77
CA LEU A 16 5.33 -17.85 -8.06
C LEU A 16 5.27 -16.32 -8.24
N ALA A 17 4.06 -15.75 -8.28
CA ALA A 17 3.86 -14.32 -8.44
C ALA A 17 3.86 -13.62 -7.07
N ASN A 18 4.97 -12.95 -6.75
CA ASN A 18 5.02 -12.03 -5.61
C ASN A 18 4.59 -10.64 -6.07
N ALA A 19 3.36 -10.23 -5.75
CA ALA A 19 2.84 -8.91 -6.10
C ALA A 19 3.16 -7.82 -5.06
N GLN A 20 3.65 -8.21 -3.87
CA GLN A 20 3.77 -7.31 -2.70
C GLN A 20 5.22 -7.24 -2.23
N LEU A 21 5.77 -6.03 -2.04
CA LEU A 21 7.16 -5.87 -1.57
C LEU A 21 7.34 -6.26 -0.10
N THR A 22 6.28 -6.27 0.70
CA THR A 22 6.30 -6.67 2.11
C THR A 22 5.50 -7.96 2.32
N PRO A 23 6.10 -9.00 2.93
CA PRO A 23 5.39 -10.27 3.15
C PRO A 23 4.36 -10.21 4.28
N THR A 24 4.35 -9.15 5.08
CA THR A 24 3.56 -9.05 6.32
C THR A 24 2.30 -8.19 6.21
N GLU A 25 2.22 -7.33 5.19
CA GLU A 25 1.29 -6.21 5.18
C GLU A 25 0.74 -5.98 3.77
N ASN A 26 -0.57 -5.76 3.70
CA ASN A 26 -1.24 -5.36 2.47
C ASN A 26 -1.21 -3.83 2.36
N TYR A 27 -0.76 -3.31 1.21
CA TYR A 27 -0.71 -1.88 0.96
C TYR A 27 -0.91 -1.52 -0.51
N ILE A 28 -1.32 -0.27 -0.74
CA ILE A 28 -1.32 0.41 -2.03
C ILE A 28 -0.34 1.58 -1.94
N GLN A 29 0.61 1.65 -2.87
CA GLN A 29 1.54 2.77 -3.01
C GLN A 29 1.19 3.57 -4.26
N SER A 30 1.05 4.88 -4.10
CA SER A 30 0.85 5.82 -5.21
C SER A 30 2.02 6.80 -5.24
N LYS A 31 2.61 6.99 -6.42
CA LYS A 31 3.73 7.91 -6.63
C LYS A 31 3.44 8.79 -7.83
N SER A 32 3.38 10.10 -7.58
CA SER A 32 3.17 11.13 -8.58
C SER A 32 4.44 11.96 -8.75
N TYR A 33 4.89 12.10 -10.00
CA TYR A 33 6.05 12.91 -10.35
C TYR A 33 5.60 14.34 -10.68
N LEU A 34 6.09 15.32 -9.95
CA LEU A 34 5.60 16.70 -10.03
C LEU A 34 6.39 17.57 -11.00
N ASP A 35 7.61 17.17 -11.36
CA ASP A 35 8.54 17.96 -12.19
C ASP A 35 9.30 17.11 -13.21
N TYR A 36 8.71 16.00 -13.66
CA TYR A 36 9.39 15.08 -14.57
C TYR A 36 9.69 15.73 -15.94
N ASN A 37 10.97 15.85 -16.26
CA ASN A 37 11.47 16.45 -17.50
C ASN A 37 12.08 15.43 -18.49
N GLY A 38 11.80 14.14 -18.31
CA GLY A 38 12.25 13.07 -19.22
C GLY A 38 13.55 12.36 -18.83
N SER A 39 14.29 12.83 -17.82
CA SER A 39 15.50 12.16 -17.32
C SER A 39 15.39 11.80 -15.84
N THR A 40 15.04 12.77 -14.99
CA THR A 40 14.85 12.54 -13.55
C THR A 40 13.73 13.45 -13.03
N ALA A 41 12.98 12.98 -12.04
CA ALA A 41 12.08 13.83 -11.28
C ALA A 41 12.77 14.23 -9.97
N SER A 42 12.83 15.51 -9.68
CA SER A 42 13.38 16.03 -8.43
C SER A 42 12.32 16.17 -7.35
N LYS A 43 11.04 16.18 -7.72
CA LYS A 43 9.90 16.33 -6.83
C LYS A 43 8.89 15.22 -7.09
N THR A 44 8.61 14.48 -6.03
CA THR A 44 7.62 13.41 -6.05
C THR A 44 6.69 13.55 -4.87
N SER A 45 5.41 13.30 -5.08
CA SER A 45 4.44 13.06 -4.02
C SER A 45 4.19 11.57 -3.94
N GLU A 46 4.41 10.96 -2.77
CA GLU A 46 4.30 9.53 -2.57
C GLU A 46 3.46 9.22 -1.32
N THR A 47 2.47 8.35 -1.49
CA THR A 47 1.56 7.93 -0.42
C THR A 47 1.51 6.42 -0.38
N VAL A 48 1.63 5.85 0.82
CA VAL A 48 1.47 4.42 1.09
C VAL A 48 0.27 4.25 2.02
N GLN A 49 -0.73 3.48 1.60
CA GLN A 49 -1.89 3.16 2.39
C GLN A 49 -1.89 1.68 2.74
N TYR A 50 -1.88 1.36 4.04
CA TYR A 50 -1.95 0.01 4.57
C TYR A 50 -3.38 -0.37 4.89
N PHE A 51 -3.69 -1.65 4.75
CA PHE A 51 -5.02 -2.20 4.96
C PHE A 51 -5.04 -3.27 6.05
N ASP A 52 -6.17 -3.42 6.71
CA ASP A 52 -6.43 -4.56 7.58
C ASP A 52 -6.86 -5.81 6.78
N GLY A 53 -7.10 -6.93 7.48
CA GLY A 53 -7.54 -8.19 6.85
C GLY A 53 -8.93 -8.14 6.21
N LEU A 54 -9.69 -7.06 6.39
CA LEU A 54 -10.99 -6.82 5.78
C LEU A 54 -10.91 -5.83 4.61
N GLY A 55 -9.71 -5.35 4.27
CA GLY A 55 -9.49 -4.40 3.18
C GLY A 55 -9.83 -2.95 3.55
N ARG A 56 -9.94 -2.61 4.83
CA ARG A 56 -10.15 -1.23 5.28
C ARG A 56 -8.81 -0.54 5.54
N PRO A 57 -8.65 0.76 5.23
CA PRO A 57 -7.43 1.50 5.54
C PRO A 57 -7.16 1.54 7.03
N LYS A 58 -5.97 1.10 7.46
CA LYS A 58 -5.54 1.16 8.88
C LYS A 58 -4.46 2.20 9.13
N GLN A 59 -3.75 2.61 8.08
CA GLN A 59 -2.70 3.60 8.17
C GLN A 59 -2.45 4.25 6.81
N VAL A 60 -2.23 5.56 6.80
CA VAL A 60 -1.79 6.31 5.63
C VAL A 60 -0.46 6.96 5.95
N VAL A 61 0.53 6.76 5.08
CA VAL A 61 1.87 7.33 5.19
C VAL A 61 2.11 8.22 3.99
N ASN A 62 2.27 9.52 4.22
CA ASN A 62 2.73 10.46 3.20
C ASN A 62 4.24 10.58 3.30
N VAL A 63 4.94 9.96 2.36
CA VAL A 63 6.38 9.76 2.40
C VAL A 63 7.09 11.10 2.22
N LYS A 64 7.96 11.44 3.18
CA LYS A 64 8.74 12.69 3.22
C LYS A 64 7.93 13.98 3.07
N ALA A 65 6.67 13.96 3.48
CA ALA A 65 5.74 15.07 3.26
C ALA A 65 5.91 16.25 4.24
N SER A 66 6.63 16.06 5.35
CA SER A 66 6.88 17.16 6.29
C SER A 66 7.94 18.14 5.76
N PRO A 67 7.99 19.40 6.26
CA PRO A 67 9.02 20.36 5.86
C PRO A 67 10.47 19.90 6.12
N GLN A 68 10.66 18.95 7.05
CA GLN A 68 11.97 18.36 7.38
C GLN A 68 12.24 17.06 6.59
N GLY A 69 11.35 16.67 5.68
CA GLY A 69 11.49 15.44 4.88
C GLY A 69 11.21 14.14 5.64
N LYS A 70 10.54 14.22 6.80
CA LYS A 70 9.99 13.05 7.51
C LYS A 70 8.64 12.62 6.96
N ASP A 71 8.31 11.36 7.17
CA ASP A 71 7.04 10.75 6.78
C ASP A 71 5.91 11.23 7.69
N VAL A 72 4.80 11.64 7.10
CA VAL A 72 3.61 12.04 7.87
C VAL A 72 2.64 10.87 7.91
N VAL A 73 2.41 10.33 9.11
CA VAL A 73 1.61 9.13 9.34
C VAL A 73 0.28 9.48 9.97
N THR A 74 -0.80 8.91 9.44
CA THR A 74 -2.15 8.97 10.02
C THR A 74 -2.62 7.56 10.33
N HIS A 75 -2.94 7.29 11.59
CA HIS A 75 -3.45 5.99 12.04
C HIS A 75 -4.98 5.97 12.01
N ILE A 76 -5.56 4.83 11.63
CA ILE A 76 -7.00 4.61 11.60
C ILE A 76 -7.28 3.31 12.36
N GLU A 77 -8.09 3.38 13.40
CA GLU A 77 -8.53 2.24 14.19
C GLU A 77 -10.05 2.05 14.09
N TYR A 78 -10.48 0.80 14.07
CA TYR A 78 -11.88 0.44 14.02
C TYR A 78 -12.27 -0.35 15.26
N ASP A 79 -13.49 -0.13 15.76
CA ASP A 79 -14.10 -0.99 16.76
C ASP A 79 -14.51 -2.37 16.15
N PRO A 80 -14.94 -3.35 16.97
CA PRO A 80 -15.37 -4.65 16.47
C PRO A 80 -16.56 -4.62 15.50
N PHE A 81 -17.34 -3.53 15.47
CA PHE A 81 -18.45 -3.34 14.53
C PHE A 81 -18.01 -2.62 13.24
N GLY A 82 -16.73 -2.25 13.15
CA GLY A 82 -16.13 -1.63 11.98
C GLY A 82 -16.32 -0.12 11.86
N ARG A 83 -16.70 0.54 12.95
CA ARG A 83 -16.79 2.00 13.01
C ARG A 83 -15.44 2.57 13.44
N GLN A 84 -15.06 3.69 12.85
CA GLN A 84 -13.92 4.46 13.33
C GLN A 84 -14.33 5.21 14.59
N VAL A 85 -13.67 4.91 15.71
CA VAL A 85 -14.01 5.49 17.02
C VAL A 85 -13.10 6.64 17.43
N LYS A 86 -11.97 6.81 16.75
CA LYS A 86 -11.01 7.89 16.99
C LYS A 86 -10.54 8.50 15.69
N ASP A 87 -10.37 9.82 15.71
CA ASP A 87 -9.73 10.58 14.64
C ASP A 87 -8.37 11.05 15.15
N TYR A 88 -7.30 10.43 14.63
CA TYR A 88 -5.93 10.80 14.95
C TYR A 88 -5.45 11.92 14.02
N LEU A 89 -4.82 12.94 14.60
CA LEU A 89 -4.11 13.93 13.81
C LEU A 89 -2.85 13.31 13.18
N PRO A 90 -2.49 13.69 11.94
CA PRO A 90 -1.27 13.23 11.31
C PRO A 90 -0.02 13.67 12.08
N VAL A 91 0.96 12.78 12.22
CA VAL A 91 2.23 13.04 12.92
C VAL A 91 3.43 12.79 11.99
N PRO A 92 4.45 13.68 11.98
CA PRO A 92 5.69 13.52 11.21
C PRO A 92 6.80 12.73 11.94
#